data_AF-G5R298-F1
#
_entry.id   AF-G5R298-F1
#
_cell.length_a   1.000
_cell.length_b   1.000
_cell.length_c   1.000
_cell.angle_alpha   90.00
_cell.angle_beta   90.00
_cell.angle_gamma   90.00
#
_symmetry.space_group_name_H-M   'P 1'
#
loop_
_entity.id
_entity.type
_entity.pdbx_description
1 polymer ?
#
loop_
_entity_poly.entity_id
_entity_poly.type
_entity_poly.pdbx_seq_one_letter_code
_entity_poly.pdbx_strand_id
1 'polypeptide(L)' 'MLTSPENDFVQAFFGRSELGVRLLSLRSVGDYVRRHEQLSGDALVEEMTLRDALSMFVARRCDVLPVANQQGEP' A
#
# COMPACT_ATOMS: atom_id res chain seq x y z
N MET A 1 -6.86 12.33 -9.04
CA MET A 1 -7.71 11.84 -10.15
C MET A 1 -6.85 10.93 -11.01
N LEU A 2 -7.16 9.64 -11.11
CA LEU A 2 -6.48 8.77 -12.09
C LEU A 2 -6.79 9.28 -13.49
N THR A 3 -5.76 9.57 -14.28
CA THR A 3 -5.90 10.15 -15.61
C THR A 3 -6.23 9.10 -16.68
N SER A 4 -5.89 7.83 -16.46
CA SER A 4 -6.25 6.69 -17.34
C SER A 4 -6.38 5.38 -16.53
N PRO A 5 -7.56 5.02 -16.02
CA PRO A 5 -7.77 3.72 -15.39
C PRO A 5 -7.65 2.60 -16.44
N GLU A 6 -7.00 1.49 -16.08
CA GLU A 6 -6.77 0.35 -16.97
C GLU A 6 -8.03 -0.49 -17.18
N ASN A 7 -8.92 -0.54 -16.17
CA ASN A 7 -10.17 -1.29 -16.20
C ASN A 7 -11.23 -0.69 -15.27
N ASP A 8 -12.46 -1.20 -15.38
CA ASP A 8 -13.62 -0.74 -14.58
C ASP A 8 -13.40 -0.92 -13.08
N PHE A 9 -12.62 -1.92 -12.66
CA PHE A 9 -12.28 -2.12 -11.26
C PHE A 9 -11.41 -0.97 -10.73
N VAL A 10 -10.34 -0.58 -11.45
CA VAL A 10 -9.48 0.54 -11.05
C VAL A 10 -10.28 1.84 -11.01
N GLN A 11 -11.17 2.05 -11.99
CA GLN A 11 -12.07 3.20 -11.99
C GLN A 11 -13.03 3.18 -10.81
N ALA A 12 -13.62 2.03 -10.44
CA ALA A 12 -14.51 1.92 -9.29
C ALA A 12 -13.76 2.04 -7.95
N PHE A 13 -12.56 1.50 -7.86
CA PHE A 13 -11.73 1.46 -6.65
C PHE A 13 -11.30 2.86 -6.21
N PHE A 14 -10.86 3.69 -7.16
CA PHE A 14 -10.40 5.07 -6.93
C PHE A 14 -11.43 6.14 -7.34
N GLY A 15 -12.58 5.75 -7.89
CA GLY A 15 -13.60 6.64 -8.43
C GLY A 15 -14.56 7.22 -7.39
N ARG A 16 -15.76 7.60 -7.84
CA ARG A 16 -16.70 8.48 -7.11
C ARG A 16 -17.05 8.08 -5.67
N SER A 17 -17.03 6.80 -5.32
CA SER A 17 -17.37 6.36 -3.97
C SER A 17 -16.14 6.23 -3.05
N GLU A 18 -14.93 6.15 -3.62
CA GLU A 18 -13.66 5.89 -2.93
C GLU A 18 -13.72 4.72 -1.93
N LEU A 19 -14.71 3.83 -2.03
CA LEU A 19 -14.96 2.80 -1.02
C LEU A 19 -13.78 1.83 -0.93
N GLY A 20 -13.17 1.48 -2.07
CA GLY A 20 -11.96 0.65 -2.10
C GLY A 20 -10.81 1.27 -1.33
N VAL A 21 -10.50 2.55 -1.61
CA VAL A 21 -9.46 3.29 -0.89
C VAL A 21 -9.79 3.46 0.60
N ARG A 22 -11.06 3.69 0.95
CA ARG A 22 -11.50 3.81 2.35
C ARG A 22 -11.34 2.50 3.11
N LEU A 23 -11.60 1.36 2.48
CA LEU A 23 -11.38 0.05 3.08
C LEU A 23 -9.90 -0.20 3.37
N LEU A 24 -9.00 0.26 2.48
CA LEU A 24 -7.54 0.18 2.73
C LEU A 24 -7.10 1.03 3.93
N SER A 25 -7.81 2.10 4.25
CA SER A 25 -7.53 2.90 5.45
C SER A 25 -7.90 2.20 6.76
N LEU A 26 -8.63 1.08 6.72
CA LEU A 26 -9.05 0.33 7.91
C LEU A 26 -8.09 -0.82 8.26
N ARG A 27 -7.11 -1.10 7.40
CA ARG A 27 -6.17 -2.22 7.57
C ARG A 27 -4.74 -1.69 7.61
N SER A 28 -3.91 -2.31 8.43
CA SER A 28 -2.50 -1.97 8.56
C SER A 28 -1.66 -2.77 7.57
N VAL A 29 -0.46 -2.27 7.28
CA VAL A 29 0.53 -2.97 6.47
C VAL A 29 0.91 -4.30 7.13
N GLY A 30 1.11 -4.31 8.45
CA GLY A 30 1.52 -5.50 9.22
C GLY A 30 0.63 -6.73 9.01
N ASP A 31 -0.67 -6.55 8.75
CA ASP A 31 -1.61 -7.63 8.44
C ASP A 31 -1.27 -8.38 7.13
N TYR A 32 -0.54 -7.75 6.21
CA TYR A 32 -0.28 -8.21 4.85
C TYR A 32 1.21 -8.38 4.52
N VAL A 33 2.11 -8.18 5.49
CA VAL A 33 3.57 -8.36 5.30
C VAL A 33 3.93 -9.83 5.08
N ARG A 34 4.78 -10.07 4.08
CA ARG A 34 5.42 -11.38 3.85
C ARG A 34 6.72 -11.49 4.65
N ARG A 35 6.65 -12.02 5.87
CA ARG A 35 7.79 -12.13 6.81
C ARG A 35 8.96 -13.02 6.35
N HIS A 36 8.81 -13.76 5.25
CA HIS A 36 9.85 -14.64 4.72
C HIS A 36 10.72 -13.97 3.64
N GLU A 37 10.44 -12.71 3.32
CA GLU A 37 11.10 -11.97 2.25
C GLU A 37 11.67 -10.66 2.83
N GLN A 38 12.99 -10.50 2.75
CA GLN A 38 13.67 -9.28 3.18
C GLN A 38 14.14 -8.51 1.95
N LEU A 39 13.76 -7.24 1.89
CA LEU A 39 14.11 -6.34 0.81
C LEU A 39 14.97 -5.20 1.35
N SER A 40 15.94 -4.75 0.56
CA SER A 40 16.74 -3.58 0.88
C SER A 40 16.03 -2.29 0.45
N GLY A 41 16.25 -1.20 1.18
CA GLY A 41 15.75 0.13 0.83
C GLY A 41 14.87 0.74 1.92
N ASP A 42 14.22 1.85 1.58
CA ASP A 42 13.40 2.61 2.52
C ASP A 42 12.13 1.83 2.90
N ALA A 43 12.09 1.34 4.14
CA ALA A 43 11.00 0.54 4.64
C ALA A 43 9.75 1.37 4.98
N LEU A 44 8.59 0.76 4.77
CA LEU A 44 7.34 1.22 5.35
C LEU A 44 7.29 0.83 6.83
N VAL A 45 6.49 1.55 7.61
CA VAL A 45 6.22 1.21 9.00
C VAL A 45 5.00 0.27 9.06
N GLU A 46 5.05 -0.81 9.84
CA GLU A 46 3.98 -1.83 9.85
C GLU A 46 2.60 -1.29 10.29
N GLU A 47 2.57 -0.24 11.11
CA GLU A 47 1.34 0.45 11.55
C GLU A 47 0.68 1.30 10.45
N MET A 48 1.39 1.58 9.36
CA MET A 48 0.90 2.40 8.27
C MET A 48 -0.37 1.76 7.66
N THR A 49 -1.31 2.59 7.21
CA THR A 49 -2.51 2.05 6.54
C THR A 49 -2.16 1.51 5.16
N LEU A 50 -2.93 0.54 4.66
CA LEU A 50 -2.74 0.05 3.28
C LEU A 50 -2.96 1.16 2.24
N ARG A 51 -3.74 2.19 2.55
CA ARG A 51 -3.92 3.36 1.68
C ARG A 51 -2.61 4.14 1.52
N ASP A 52 -1.92 4.40 2.64
CA ASP A 52 -0.68 5.16 2.62
C ASP A 52 0.43 4.33 1.95
N ALA A 53 0.47 3.02 2.25
CA ALA A 53 1.35 2.09 1.54
C ALA A 53 1.12 2.09 0.02
N LEU A 54 -0.14 2.06 -0.42
CA LEU A 54 -0.49 2.16 -1.85
C LEU A 54 0.01 3.47 -2.48
N SER A 55 -0.06 4.58 -1.74
CA SER A 55 0.49 5.86 -2.21
C SER A 55 2.00 5.76 -2.42
N MET A 56 2.72 5.05 -1.55
CA MET A 56 4.16 4.80 -1.69
C MET A 56 4.48 3.90 -2.88
N PHE A 57 3.70 2.84 -3.11
CA PHE A 57 3.84 1.98 -4.30
C PHE A 57 3.73 2.79 -5.60
N VAL A 58 2.70 3.64 -5.69
CA VAL A 58 2.48 4.51 -6.87
C VAL A 58 3.59 5.55 -7.02
N ALA A 59 4.01 6.19 -5.93
CA ALA A 59 5.06 7.21 -5.95
C ALA A 59 6.42 6.65 -6.37
N ARG A 60 6.76 5.44 -5.89
CA ARG A 60 8.04 4.77 -6.19
C ARG A 60 8.00 3.90 -7.44
N ARG A 61 6.80 3.66 -8.01
CA ARG A 61 6.56 2.78 -9.17
C ARG A 61 7.21 1.41 -8.96
N CYS A 62 6.86 0.78 -7.85
CA CYS A 62 7.38 -0.53 -7.46
C CYS A 62 6.22 -1.47 -7.13
N ASP A 63 6.51 -2.77 -7.14
CA ASP A 63 5.53 -3.82 -6.83
C ASP A 63 5.73 -4.39 -5.41
N VAL A 64 6.91 -4.14 -4.82
CA VAL A 64 7.29 -4.60 -3.48
C VAL A 64 8.00 -3.47 -2.71
N LEU A 65 7.70 -3.37 -1.42
CA LEU A 65 8.31 -2.42 -0.50
C LEU A 65 8.76 -3.15 0.77
N PRO A 66 9.97 -2.90 1.28
CA PRO A 66 10.35 -3.41 2.59
C PRO A 66 9.43 -2.83 3.66
N VAL A 67 9.22 -3.59 4.74
CA VAL A 67 8.43 -3.15 5.89
C VAL A 67 9.28 -3.38 7.13
N ALA A 68 9.30 -2.40 8.02
CA ALA A 68 9.95 -2.49 9.32
C ALA A 68 8.87 -2.55 10.41
N ASN A 69 9.11 -3.39 11.42
CA ASN A 69 8.33 -3.44 12.64
C ASN A 69 8.58 -2.20 13.53
N GLN A 70 7.87 -2.10 14.66
CA GLN A 70 8.07 -1.00 15.62
C GLN A 70 9.51 -0.84 16.15
N GLN A 71 10.33 -1.88 16.06
CA GLN A 71 11.72 -1.90 16.51
C GLN A 71 12.70 -1.51 15.38
N GLY A 72 12.18 -1.22 14.19
CA GLY A 72 12.99 -0.91 13.01
C GLY A 72 13.59 -2.15 12.33
N GLU A 73 13.13 -3.34 12.69
CA GLU A 73 13.59 -4.59 12.11
C GLU A 73 12.71 -5.02 10.91
N PRO A 74 13.31 -5.60 9.86
CA PRO A 74 12.61 -6.02 8.64
C PRO A 74 11.75 -7.29 8.79
#